data_AF-X0T0M8-F1
#
_entry.id   AF-X0T0M8-F1
#
_cell.length_a   1.000
_cell.length_b   1.000
_cell.length_c   1.000
_cell.angle_alpha   90.00
_cell.angle_beta   90.00
_cell.angle_gamma   90.00
#
_symmetry.space_group_name_H-M   'P 1'
#
loop_
_entity.id
_entity.type
_entity.pdbx_description
1 polymer ?
#
loop_
_entity_poly.entity_id
_entity_poly.type
_entity_poly.pdbx_seq_one_letter_code
_entity_poly.pdbx_strand_id
1 'polypeptide(L)' 'RGEQSSGQVLIVANNGTETVKFELPFGNWRSVTEGEVLQETIYIPSLQVMIFERL' A
#
# COMPACT_ATOMS: atom_id res chain seq x y z
N ARG A 1 7.16 0.44 -23.50
CA ARG A 1 5.97 -0.44 -23.52
C ARG A 1 5.31 -0.31 -22.16
N GLY A 2 4.19 0.40 -22.07
CA GLY A 2 3.37 0.41 -20.86
C GLY A 2 2.27 -0.62 -21.04
N GLU A 3 2.45 -1.81 -20.48
CA GLU A 3 1.35 -2.75 -20.35
C GLU A 3 0.44 -2.19 -19.27
N GLN A 4 -0.77 -1.78 -19.65
CA GLN A 4 -1.81 -1.42 -18.71
C GLN A 4 -2.26 -2.71 -18.04
N SER A 5 -1.54 -3.10 -16.98
CA SER A 5 -2.01 -4.13 -16.07
C SER A 5 -3.41 -3.72 -15.63
N SER A 6 -4.38 -4.62 -15.74
CA SER A 6 -5.69 -4.48 -15.11
C SER A 6 -5.60 -4.56 -13.57
N GLY A 7 -4.41 -4.26 -13.02
CA GLY A 7 -4.06 -4.36 -11.62
C GLY A 7 -4.74 -3.27 -10.82
N GLN A 8 -5.22 -3.66 -9.65
CA GLN A 8 -5.70 -2.71 -8.67
C GLN A 8 -4.50 -2.00 -8.05
N VAL A 9 -4.63 -0.69 -7.85
CA VAL A 9 -3.66 0.12 -7.11
C VAL A 9 -4.35 0.63 -5.86
N LEU A 10 -3.64 0.58 -4.73
CA LEU A 10 -4.10 1.12 -3.46
C LEU A 10 -3.13 2.23 -3.04
N ILE A 11 -3.69 3.40 -2.72
CA ILE A 11 -2.95 4.52 -2.15
C ILE A 11 -3.51 4.75 -0.75
N VAL A 12 -2.63 4.75 0.25
CA VAL A 12 -3.02 5.02 1.64
C VAL A 12 -2.23 6.21 2.16
N ALA A 13 -2.93 7.23 2.63
CA ALA A 13 -2.34 8.47 3.14
C ALA A 13 -2.72 8.65 4.61
N ASN A 14 -1.72 8.67 5.49
CA ASN A 14 -1.91 9.03 6.88
C ASN A 14 -1.65 10.53 7.07
N ASN A 15 -2.73 11.30 7.15
CA ASN A 15 -2.66 12.74 7.40
C ASN A 15 -2.57 13.11 8.89
N GLY A 16 -2.56 12.11 9.77
CA GLY A 16 -2.43 12.29 11.21
C GLY A 16 -0.98 12.44 11.67
N THR A 17 -0.83 12.81 12.95
CA THR A 17 0.48 12.94 13.62
C THR A 17 0.95 11.64 14.30
N GLU A 18 0.12 10.60 14.30
CA GLU A 18 0.39 9.30 14.91
C GLU A 18 0.53 8.21 13.85
N THR A 19 1.24 7.13 14.17
CA THR A 19 1.28 5.93 13.33
C THR A 19 -0.05 5.21 13.41
N VAL A 20 -0.65 4.90 12.26
CA VAL A 20 -1.95 4.22 12.19
C VAL A 20 -1.81 2.78 11.71
N LYS A 21 -2.61 1.89 12.29
CA LYS A 21 -2.79 0.52 11.81
C LYS A 21 -3.78 0.54 10.64
N PHE A 22 -3.44 -0.08 9.53
CA PHE A 22 -4.30 -0.18 8.35
C PHE A 22 -4.40 -1.63 7.86
N GLU A 23 -5.61 -2.09 7.56
CA GLU A 23 -5.86 -3.42 7.02
C GLU A 23 -5.95 -3.37 5.49
N LEU A 24 -5.02 -4.06 4.83
CA LEU A 24 -5.00 -4.25 3.39
C LEU A 24 -6.20 -5.10 2.95
N PRO A 25 -6.81 -4.78 1.79
CA PRO A 25 -7.81 -5.64 1.17
C PRO A 25 -7.25 -7.04 0.91
N PHE A 26 -8.09 -8.07 1.03
CA PHE A 26 -7.70 -9.47 0.95
C PHE A 26 -6.73 -9.78 -0.20
N GLY A 27 -5.59 -10.39 0.12
CA GLY A 27 -4.57 -10.96 -0.76
C GLY A 27 -3.27 -10.15 -0.87
N ASN A 28 -2.50 -10.37 -1.93
CA ASN A 28 -1.11 -9.92 -2.02
C ASN A 28 -0.98 -8.51 -2.60
N TRP A 29 -0.26 -7.65 -1.89
CA TRP A 29 0.05 -6.30 -2.33
C TRP A 29 1.55 -6.09 -2.32
N ARG A 30 2.10 -5.53 -3.38
CA ARG A 30 3.50 -5.11 -3.41
C ARG A 30 3.60 -3.61 -3.16
N SER A 31 4.44 -3.21 -2.21
CA SER A 31 4.84 -1.81 -2.05
C SER A 31 5.58 -1.34 -3.30
N VAL A 32 5.11 -0.26 -3.92
CA VAL A 32 5.76 0.30 -5.12
C VAL A 32 7.12 0.91 -4.78
N THR A 33 7.32 1.42 -3.57
CA THR A 33 8.59 2.04 -3.17
C THR A 33 9.60 1.02 -2.65
N GLU A 34 9.15 0.09 -1.80
CA GLU A 34 10.05 -0.87 -1.12
C GLU A 34 10.18 -2.20 -1.87
N GLY A 35 9.25 -2.51 -2.78
CA GLY A 35 9.17 -3.81 -3.46
C GLY A 35 8.72 -4.98 -2.58
N GLU A 36 8.52 -4.75 -1.28
CA GLU A 36 8.05 -5.75 -0.31
C GLU A 36 6.63 -6.21 -0.63
N VAL A 37 6.38 -7.50 -0.48
CA VAL A 37 5.04 -8.09 -0.61
C VAL A 37 4.42 -8.22 0.77
N LEU A 38 3.28 -7.56 0.95
CA LEU A 38 2.56 -7.41 2.20
C LEU A 38 1.16 -8.01 2.09
N GLN A 39 0.66 -8.47 3.22
CA GLN A 39 -0.69 -8.98 3.41
C GLN A 39 -1.22 -8.48 4.75
N GLU A 40 -2.53 -8.49 4.91
CA GLU A 40 -3.20 -8.21 6.20
C GLU A 40 -2.95 -6.80 6.72
N THR A 41 -2.24 -6.64 7.84
CA THR A 41 -2.07 -5.36 8.52
C THR A 41 -0.73 -4.73 8.17
N ILE A 42 -0.76 -3.43 7.89
CA ILE A 42 0.43 -2.57 7.83
C ILE A 42 0.33 -1.43 8.84
N TYR A 43 1.47 -0.83 9.16
CA TYR A 43 1.56 0.40 9.93
C TYR A 43 1.99 1.53 9.02
N ILE A 44 1.22 2.62 9.03
CA ILE A 44 1.49 3.79 8.20
C ILE A 44 1.97 4.91 9.13
N PRO A 45 3.25 5.33 9.02
CA PRO A 45 3.78 6.40 9.85
C PRO A 45 3.00 7.70 9.67
N SER A 46 3.17 8.63 10.61
CA SER A 46 2.54 9.95 10.53
C SER A 46 3.00 10.71 9.29
N LEU A 47 2.07 11.47 8.69
CA LEU A 47 2.30 12.32 7.52
C LEU A 47 2.94 11.59 6.33
N GLN A 48 2.62 10.31 6.14
CA GLN A 48 3.16 9.46 5.08
C GLN A 48 2.11 8.95 4.10
N VAL A 49 2.56 8.67 2.88
CA VAL A 49 1.76 8.06 1.80
C VAL A 49 2.46 6.78 1.35
N MET A 50 1.70 5.69 1.29
CA MET A 50 2.16 4.41 0.77
C MET A 50 1.34 4.00 -0.46
N ILE A 51 2.01 3.43 -1.46
CA ILE A 51 1.41 3.04 -2.73
C ILE A 51 1.66 1.55 -2.93
N PHE A 52 0.61 0.81 -3.28
CA PHE A 52 0.66 -0.62 -3.49
C PHE A 52 0.05 -1.02 -4.83
N GLU A 53 0.67 -2.01 -5.47
CA GLU A 53 0.11 -2.71 -6.63
C GLU A 53 -0.39 -4.10 -6.23
N ARG A 54 -1.49 -4.52 -6.85
CA ARG A 54 -2.04 -5.85 -6.63
C ARG A 54 -1.27 -6.91 -7.43
N LEU A 55 -0.93 -8.01 -6.75
CA LEU A 55 -0.39 -9.23 -7.37
C LEU A 55 -1.49 -10.28 -7.62
#